data_AF-A0A2A7NCB0-F1
#
_entry.id   AF-A0A2A7NCB0-F1
#
_cell.length_a   1.000
_cell.length_b   1.000
_cell.length_c   1.000
_cell.angle_alpha   90.00
_cell.angle_beta   90.00
_cell.angle_gamma   90.00
#
_symmetry.space_group_name_H-M   'P 1'
#
loop_
_entity.id
_entity.type
_entity.pdbx_description
1 polymer ?
#
loop_
_entity_poly.entity_id
_entity_poly.type
_entity_poly.pdbx_seq_one_letter_code
_entity_poly.pdbx_strand_id
1 'polypeptide(L)'
;MAALVACPGAAADPAVPQPGAPCPEAAAGALTQLPDLMTFLECRNQRGSEYRWQTFDSPYPKSDRWFTYGPQLTLHGEGQPNREIDSGAWVAIPQSPDAQCSAAQLDNTAAGERTSPEVSTGEPGQLLHLEVLPLLFTVELQGHCLWQKVH
;
A
#
# COMPACT_ATOMS: atom_id res chain seq x y z
N MET A 1 -5.42 -1.90 -48.32
CA MET A 1 -5.15 -2.34 -46.94
C MET A 1 -4.77 -1.10 -46.13
N ALA A 2 -5.65 -0.63 -45.27
CA ALA A 2 -5.40 0.52 -44.40
C ALA A 2 -4.90 0.00 -43.05
N ALA A 3 -3.69 0.41 -42.65
CA ALA A 3 -3.10 0.06 -41.37
C ALA A 3 -3.81 0.84 -40.25
N LEU A 4 -4.41 0.12 -39.31
CA LEU A 4 -4.94 0.69 -38.08
C LEU A 4 -3.76 1.01 -37.16
N VAL A 5 -3.47 2.30 -36.99
CA VAL A 5 -2.55 2.81 -35.98
C VAL A 5 -3.23 2.65 -34.62
N ALA A 6 -2.71 1.76 -33.78
CA ALA A 6 -3.12 1.66 -32.38
C ALA A 6 -2.47 2.81 -31.60
N CYS A 7 -3.28 3.71 -31.06
CA CYS A 7 -2.81 4.72 -30.10
C CYS A 7 -2.39 4.01 -28.79
N PRO A 8 -1.27 4.41 -28.16
CA PRO A 8 -0.96 3.97 -26.80
C PRO A 8 -2.04 4.51 -25.85
N GLY A 9 -2.71 3.61 -25.13
CA GLY A 9 -3.65 3.99 -24.08
C GLY A 9 -2.90 4.80 -23.03
N ALA A 10 -3.34 6.03 -22.79
CA ALA A 10 -2.94 6.78 -21.60
C ALA A 10 -3.31 5.92 -20.37
N ALA A 11 -2.32 5.56 -19.56
CA ALA A 11 -2.58 4.96 -18.26
C ALA A 11 -3.44 5.97 -17.47
N ALA A 12 -4.70 5.62 -17.22
CA ALA A 12 -5.54 6.44 -16.36
C ALA A 12 -4.95 6.40 -14.95
N ASP A 13 -4.84 7.57 -14.31
CA ASP A 13 -4.47 7.65 -12.90
C ASP A 13 -5.32 6.65 -12.09
N PRO A 14 -4.74 5.95 -11.10
CA PRO A 14 -5.48 5.01 -10.28
C PRO A 14 -6.68 5.70 -9.64
N ALA A 15 -7.88 5.12 -9.81
CA ALA A 15 -9.08 5.66 -9.19
C ALA A 15 -8.95 5.60 -7.67
N VAL A 16 -9.25 6.72 -7.00
CA VAL A 16 -9.30 6.79 -5.53
C VAL A 16 -10.31 5.75 -5.02
N PRO A 17 -9.95 4.85 -4.10
CA PRO A 17 -10.87 3.93 -3.45
C PRO A 17 -12.07 4.68 -2.83
N GLN A 18 -13.26 4.12 -2.98
CA GLN A 18 -14.49 4.67 -2.41
C GLN A 18 -15.30 3.56 -1.73
N PRO A 19 -16.00 3.84 -0.62
CA PRO A 19 -16.90 2.86 -0.01
C PRO A 19 -17.90 2.30 -1.03
N GLY A 20 -18.02 0.97 -1.11
CA GLY A 20 -18.90 0.26 -2.04
C GLY A 20 -18.37 0.12 -3.48
N ALA A 21 -17.28 0.81 -3.84
CA ALA A 21 -16.64 0.64 -5.14
C ALA A 21 -15.94 -0.73 -5.24
N PRO A 22 -15.82 -1.29 -6.46
CA PRO A 22 -15.09 -2.54 -6.66
C PRO A 22 -13.61 -2.38 -6.27
N CYS A 23 -13.03 -3.45 -5.75
CA CYS A 23 -11.60 -3.57 -5.48
C CYS A 23 -11.02 -4.81 -6.18
N PRO A 24 -9.72 -4.82 -6.53
CA PRO A 24 -9.10 -6.00 -7.12
C PRO A 24 -9.21 -7.21 -6.17
N GLU A 25 -9.51 -8.40 -6.71
CA GLU A 25 -9.52 -9.63 -5.90
C GLU A 25 -8.16 -9.87 -5.23
N ALA A 26 -7.05 -9.53 -5.89
CA ALA A 26 -5.71 -9.60 -5.30
C ALA A 26 -5.57 -8.73 -4.05
N ALA A 27 -6.35 -7.66 -3.91
CA ALA A 27 -6.33 -6.77 -2.76
C ALA A 27 -7.26 -7.26 -1.62
N ALA A 28 -7.88 -8.44 -1.71
CA ALA A 28 -8.72 -8.98 -0.65
C ALA A 28 -8.03 -8.93 0.73
N GLY A 29 -8.73 -8.41 1.73
CA GLY A 29 -8.23 -8.21 3.09
C GLY A 29 -7.23 -7.06 3.25
N ALA A 30 -6.84 -6.37 2.17
CA ALA A 30 -5.97 -5.21 2.27
C ALA A 30 -6.71 -4.00 2.82
N LEU A 31 -6.03 -3.26 3.70
CA LEU A 31 -6.47 -1.94 4.16
C LEU A 31 -5.88 -0.83 3.30
N THR A 32 -6.62 0.25 3.12
CA THR A 32 -6.15 1.50 2.52
C THR A 32 -6.66 2.68 3.33
N GLN A 33 -5.90 3.75 3.39
CA GLN A 33 -6.32 5.02 3.99
C GLN A 33 -6.84 5.95 2.91
N LEU A 34 -7.92 6.67 3.17
CA LEU A 34 -8.43 7.71 2.27
C LEU A 34 -7.65 9.02 2.45
N PRO A 35 -7.77 9.98 1.51
CA PRO A 35 -7.02 11.23 1.57
C PRO A 35 -7.36 12.13 2.78
N ASP A 36 -8.44 11.82 3.50
CA ASP A 36 -8.82 12.51 4.74
C ASP A 36 -7.97 12.09 5.95
N LEU A 37 -7.11 11.09 5.78
CA LEU A 37 -6.19 10.52 6.78
C LEU A 37 -6.90 9.87 7.99
N MET A 38 -8.22 9.79 7.98
CA MET A 38 -9.02 9.32 9.11
C MET A 38 -9.86 8.10 8.73
N THR A 39 -10.24 7.98 7.47
CA THR A 39 -11.09 6.89 6.99
C THR A 39 -10.23 5.77 6.42
N PHE A 40 -10.42 4.57 6.93
CA PHE A 40 -9.82 3.35 6.39
C PHE A 40 -10.88 2.52 5.66
N LEU A 41 -10.48 1.92 4.55
CA LEU A 41 -11.29 0.96 3.81
C LEU A 41 -10.60 -0.40 3.80
N GLU A 42 -11.38 -1.47 3.84
CA GLU A 42 -10.95 -2.86 3.65
C GLU A 42 -11.57 -3.42 2.37
N CYS A 43 -10.78 -4.09 1.54
CA CYS A 43 -11.30 -4.80 0.38
C CYS A 43 -11.91 -6.14 0.83
N ARG A 44 -13.24 -6.22 0.88
CA ARG A 44 -13.96 -7.40 1.38
C ARG A 44 -14.71 -8.11 0.26
N ASN A 45 -14.71 -9.44 0.30
CA ASN A 45 -15.61 -10.25 -0.53
C ASN A 45 -17.06 -9.91 -0.16
N GLN A 46 -17.83 -9.49 -1.14
CA GLN A 46 -19.27 -9.32 -1.05
C GLN A 46 -19.97 -10.56 -1.57
N ARG A 47 -21.28 -10.68 -1.32
CA ARG A 47 -22.05 -11.84 -1.76
C ARG A 47 -21.88 -12.09 -3.27
N GLY A 48 -21.24 -13.23 -3.58
CA GLY A 48 -20.99 -13.70 -4.94
C GLY A 48 -19.78 -13.03 -5.56
N SER A 49 -18.59 -13.62 -5.40
CA SER A 49 -17.31 -13.39 -6.13
C SER A 49 -16.86 -11.95 -6.41
N GLU A 50 -17.56 -10.92 -5.94
CA GLU A 50 -17.24 -9.51 -6.14
C GLU A 50 -16.56 -8.97 -4.89
N TYR A 51 -15.40 -8.35 -5.06
CA TYR A 51 -14.71 -7.67 -3.97
C TYR A 51 -15.02 -6.18 -4.03
N ARG A 52 -15.38 -5.61 -2.87
CA ARG A 52 -15.68 -4.17 -2.75
C ARG A 52 -14.99 -3.58 -1.55
N TRP A 53 -14.57 -2.33 -1.69
CA TRP A 53 -14.08 -1.53 -0.57
C TRP A 53 -15.22 -1.29 0.42
N GLN A 54 -14.98 -1.52 1.71
CA GLN A 54 -15.92 -1.32 2.80
C GLN A 54 -15.24 -0.48 3.89
N THR A 55 -16.01 0.32 4.61
CA THR A 55 -15.47 1.06 5.76
C THR A 55 -14.89 0.10 6.80
N PHE A 56 -13.72 0.45 7.31
CA PHE A 56 -13.04 -0.27 8.37
C PHE A 56 -13.10 0.54 9.66
N ASP A 57 -13.89 0.07 10.62
CA ASP A 57 -14.29 0.86 11.80
C ASP A 57 -13.43 0.62 13.05
N SER A 58 -12.27 -0.05 12.94
CA SER A 58 -11.39 -0.24 14.11
C SER A 58 -10.60 1.05 14.38
N PRO A 59 -10.50 1.49 15.65
CA PRO A 59 -9.69 2.65 16.04
C PRO A 59 -8.18 2.40 15.87
N TYR A 60 -7.76 1.14 15.71
CA TYR A 60 -6.37 0.74 15.55
C TYR A 60 -6.26 -0.17 14.31
N PRO A 61 -6.00 0.39 13.12
CA PRO A 61 -5.96 -0.36 11.88
C PRO A 61 -4.64 -1.10 11.73
N LYS A 62 -4.59 -2.31 12.27
CA LYS A 62 -3.48 -3.24 12.08
C LYS A 62 -3.80 -4.22 10.96
N SER A 63 -2.88 -4.37 10.02
CA SER A 63 -3.02 -5.30 8.89
C SER A 63 -1.70 -5.93 8.47
N ASP A 64 -1.77 -7.14 7.92
CA ASP A 64 -0.71 -7.82 7.19
C ASP A 64 -0.75 -7.54 5.67
N ARG A 65 -1.76 -6.77 5.23
CA ARG A 65 -1.98 -6.37 3.84
C ARG A 65 -2.38 -4.89 3.75
N TRP A 66 -1.67 -4.12 2.95
CA TRP A 66 -1.95 -2.70 2.71
C TRP A 66 -2.03 -2.40 1.22
N PHE A 67 -2.88 -1.45 0.84
CA PHE A 67 -3.04 -1.02 -0.55
C PHE A 67 -2.76 0.48 -0.64
N THR A 68 -1.88 0.85 -1.57
CA THR A 68 -1.60 2.25 -1.92
C THR A 68 -2.00 2.48 -3.37
N TYR A 69 -2.53 3.66 -3.67
CA TYR A 69 -3.12 4.00 -4.97
C TYR A 69 -2.62 5.33 -5.54
N GLY A 70 -1.53 5.87 -4.99
CA GLY A 70 -0.95 7.15 -5.41
C GLY A 70 -0.52 8.00 -4.22
N PRO A 71 -1.44 8.42 -3.33
CA PRO A 71 -1.07 9.11 -2.10
C PRO A 71 -0.15 8.26 -1.24
N GLN A 72 0.74 8.92 -0.51
CA GLN A 72 1.58 8.28 0.49
C GLN A 72 0.71 7.76 1.64
N LEU A 73 0.94 6.53 2.04
CA LEU A 73 0.39 5.92 3.24
C LEU A 73 1.50 5.85 4.29
N THR A 74 1.31 6.54 5.42
CA THR A 74 2.25 6.47 6.55
C THR A 74 1.71 5.51 7.60
N LEU A 75 2.51 4.52 7.97
CA LEU A 75 2.16 3.49 8.96
C LEU A 75 3.13 3.49 10.12
N HIS A 76 2.62 3.16 11.31
CA HIS A 76 3.40 3.09 12.55
C HIS A 76 3.85 1.65 12.83
N GLY A 77 5.13 1.48 13.16
CA GLY A 77 5.75 0.18 13.45
C GLY A 77 5.79 -0.17 14.93
N GLU A 78 6.53 -1.23 15.26
CA GLU A 78 6.67 -1.77 16.63
C GLU A 78 7.36 -0.80 17.62
N GLY A 79 8.02 0.23 17.11
CA GLY A 79 8.59 1.30 17.93
C GLY A 79 7.55 2.25 18.55
N GLN A 80 6.27 2.13 18.19
CA GLN A 80 5.20 3.02 18.64
C GLN A 80 4.00 2.25 19.24
N PRO A 81 3.26 2.84 20.20
CA PRO A 81 1.96 2.30 20.58
C PRO A 81 1.02 2.31 19.37
N ASN A 82 0.05 1.38 19.35
CA ASN A 82 -0.94 1.24 18.27
C ASN A 82 -0.34 1.00 16.88
N ARG A 83 0.68 0.14 16.79
CA ARG A 83 1.29 -0.26 15.52
C ARG A 83 0.25 -0.76 14.51
N GLU A 84 0.47 -0.37 13.26
CA GLU A 84 -0.39 -0.67 12.11
C GLU A 84 0.25 -1.76 11.23
N ILE A 85 1.59 -1.79 11.21
CA ILE A 85 2.40 -2.75 10.46
C ILE A 85 3.32 -3.54 11.40
N ASP A 86 3.47 -4.84 11.15
CA ASP A 86 4.42 -5.69 11.88
C ASP A 86 5.77 -5.74 11.14
N SER A 87 6.85 -5.91 11.89
CA SER A 87 8.20 -6.15 11.35
C SER A 87 8.32 -7.51 10.62
N GLY A 88 9.40 -7.66 9.84
CA GLY A 88 9.73 -8.87 9.09
C GLY A 88 9.71 -8.67 7.58
N ALA A 89 9.66 -9.77 6.82
CA ALA A 89 9.67 -9.75 5.37
C ALA A 89 8.31 -9.31 4.79
N TRP A 90 8.35 -8.36 3.87
CA TRP A 90 7.21 -7.85 3.11
C TRP A 90 7.53 -7.84 1.61
N VAL A 91 6.47 -7.89 0.81
CA VAL A 91 6.54 -7.72 -0.64
C VAL A 91 5.55 -6.64 -1.08
N ALA A 92 6.02 -5.73 -1.93
CA ALA A 92 5.19 -4.79 -2.67
C ALA A 92 4.97 -5.32 -4.08
N ILE A 93 3.70 -5.46 -4.46
CA ILE A 93 3.26 -5.97 -5.75
C ILE A 93 2.66 -4.79 -6.54
N PRO A 94 3.33 -4.29 -7.59
CA PRO A 94 2.76 -3.25 -8.45
C PRO A 94 1.45 -3.71 -9.07
N GLN A 95 0.46 -2.80 -9.10
CA GLN A 95 -0.87 -3.11 -9.62
C GLN A 95 -1.03 -2.74 -11.11
N SER A 96 0.01 -2.14 -11.70
CA SER A 96 0.12 -1.90 -13.15
C SER A 96 1.59 -2.04 -13.61
N PRO A 97 1.85 -2.26 -14.91
CA PRO A 97 3.22 -2.41 -15.44
C PRO A 97 4.10 -1.17 -15.29
N ASP A 98 3.49 -0.01 -15.17
CA ASP A 98 4.13 1.30 -14.98
C ASP A 98 4.20 1.73 -13.50
N ALA A 99 3.50 1.03 -12.60
CA ALA A 99 3.52 1.33 -11.19
C ALA A 99 4.89 1.04 -10.58
N GLN A 100 5.42 1.99 -9.82
CA GLN A 100 6.65 1.87 -9.07
C GLN A 100 6.34 1.93 -7.57
N CYS A 101 6.75 0.90 -6.83
CA CYS A 101 6.57 0.84 -5.38
C CYS A 101 7.80 1.40 -4.68
N SER A 102 7.59 2.22 -3.65
CA SER A 102 8.66 2.68 -2.77
C SER A 102 8.23 2.67 -1.31
N ALA A 103 9.19 2.39 -0.44
CA ALA A 103 9.03 2.41 1.00
C ALA A 103 10.16 3.22 1.63
N ALA A 104 9.83 4.18 2.48
CA ALA A 104 10.79 4.92 3.29
C ALA A 104 10.60 4.58 4.77
N GLN A 105 11.60 3.95 5.38
CA GLN A 105 11.55 3.50 6.78
C GLN A 105 12.32 4.48 7.67
N LEU A 106 11.71 4.86 8.79
CA LEU A 106 12.33 5.62 9.86
C LEU A 106 12.32 4.77 11.13
N ASP A 107 13.49 4.51 11.70
CA ASP A 107 13.62 3.78 12.95
C ASP A 107 13.59 4.71 14.18
N ASN A 108 13.39 4.10 15.36
CA ASN A 108 13.32 4.84 16.63
C ASN A 108 14.67 5.44 17.07
N THR A 109 15.79 4.90 16.59
CA THR A 109 17.12 5.47 16.81
C THR A 109 17.29 6.80 16.05
N ALA A 110 16.63 6.94 14.91
CA ALA A 110 16.56 8.16 14.11
C ALA A 110 15.54 9.19 14.63
N ALA A 111 14.64 8.81 15.54
CA ALA A 111 13.67 9.74 16.15
C ALA A 111 14.31 10.71 17.17
N GLY A 112 15.61 10.53 17.50
CA GLY A 112 16.41 11.42 18.34
C GLY A 112 17.65 12.02 17.65
N GLU A 113 18.28 11.28 16.73
CA GLU A 113 19.37 11.74 15.87
C GLU A 113 18.88 11.82 14.42
N ARG A 114 19.04 12.98 13.76
CA ARG A 114 18.55 13.30 12.40
C ARG A 114 19.17 12.42 11.30
N THR A 115 18.94 11.11 11.34
CA THR A 115 19.32 10.18 10.28
C THR A 115 18.24 10.19 9.22
N SER A 116 18.64 10.18 7.95
CA SER A 116 17.71 10.13 6.82
C SER A 116 16.96 8.78 6.79
N PRO A 117 15.70 8.75 6.34
CA PRO A 117 14.97 7.50 6.17
C PRO A 117 15.71 6.51 5.24
N GLU A 118 15.60 5.22 5.54
CA GLU A 118 16.04 4.16 4.64
C GLU A 118 15.01 4.00 3.53
N VAL A 119 15.38 4.36 2.30
CA VAL A 119 14.48 4.32 1.16
C VAL A 119 14.79 3.10 0.29
N SER A 120 13.76 2.31 0.03
CA SER A 120 13.78 1.18 -0.91
C SER A 120 12.79 1.44 -2.03
N THR A 121 13.23 1.31 -3.28
CA THR A 121 12.40 1.57 -4.47
C THR A 121 12.57 0.44 -5.47
N GLY A 122 11.47 -0.12 -5.95
CA GLY A 122 11.47 -1.10 -7.03
C GLY A 122 11.57 -0.43 -8.40
N GLU A 123 11.89 -1.20 -9.44
CA GLU A 123 11.71 -0.75 -10.83
C GLU A 123 10.22 -0.80 -11.22
N PRO A 124 9.77 -0.02 -12.21
CA PRO A 124 8.38 -0.06 -12.69
C PRO A 124 7.93 -1.49 -13.04
N GLY A 125 6.78 -1.90 -12.52
CA GLY A 125 6.19 -3.22 -12.73
C GLY A 125 6.94 -4.39 -12.05
N GLN A 126 8.03 -4.13 -11.31
CA GLN A 126 8.75 -5.15 -10.57
C GLN A 126 8.33 -5.21 -9.10
N LEU A 127 8.36 -6.44 -8.55
CA LEU A 127 8.16 -6.64 -7.12
C LEU A 127 9.26 -5.95 -6.33
N LEU A 128 8.89 -5.30 -5.23
CA LEU A 128 9.84 -4.80 -4.24
C LEU A 128 9.81 -5.72 -3.02
N HIS A 129 10.95 -6.33 -2.71
CA HIS A 129 11.13 -7.05 -1.45
C HIS A 129 11.68 -6.08 -0.40
N LEU A 130 11.06 -6.06 0.78
CA LEU A 130 11.40 -5.15 1.86
C LEU A 130 11.49 -5.94 3.17
N GLU A 131 12.50 -5.65 3.98
CA GLU A 131 12.52 -6.07 5.38
C GLU A 131 12.03 -4.89 6.24
N VAL A 132 10.87 -5.04 6.86
CA VAL A 132 10.32 -4.05 7.79
C VAL A 132 11.03 -4.15 9.13
N LEU A 133 11.65 -3.06 9.57
CA LEU A 133 12.55 -3.07 10.72
C LEU A 133 11.82 -3.40 12.06
N PRO A 134 12.44 -4.16 12.97
CA PRO A 134 11.86 -4.50 14.28
C PRO A 134 11.71 -3.33 15.25
N LEU A 135 12.47 -2.25 15.05
CA LEU A 135 12.34 -0.99 15.81
C LEU A 135 11.84 0.15 14.91
N LEU A 136 11.06 -0.20 13.87
CA LEU A 136 10.44 0.77 12.99
C LEU A 136 9.60 1.75 13.80
N PHE A 137 9.88 3.04 13.63
CA PHE A 137 9.01 4.10 14.11
C PHE A 137 7.89 4.29 13.10
N THR A 138 8.20 4.71 11.88
CA THR A 138 7.24 4.93 10.79
C THR A 138 7.76 4.38 9.47
N VAL A 139 6.85 3.88 8.62
CA VAL A 139 7.13 3.61 7.21
C VAL A 139 6.18 4.40 6.33
N GLU A 140 6.72 5.00 5.28
CA GLU A 140 5.96 5.68 4.24
C GLU A 140 5.91 4.78 3.01
N LEU A 141 4.73 4.34 2.63
CA LEU A 141 4.47 3.48 1.47
C LEU A 141 3.89 4.32 0.33
N GLN A 142 4.42 4.17 -0.87
CA GLN A 142 3.98 4.94 -2.04
C GLN A 142 3.85 4.09 -3.31
N GLY A 143 3.16 4.65 -4.30
CA GLY A 143 2.86 4.01 -5.57
C GLY A 143 1.52 3.29 -5.59
N HIS A 144 1.17 2.72 -6.74
CA HIS A 144 -0.03 1.90 -6.90
C HIS A 144 0.31 0.42 -6.65
N CYS A 145 0.30 0.03 -5.37
CA CYS A 145 0.93 -1.20 -4.89
C CYS A 145 0.08 -1.92 -3.85
N LEU A 146 0.13 -3.25 -3.90
CA LEU A 146 -0.34 -4.12 -2.83
C LEU A 146 0.86 -4.57 -2.00
N TRP A 147 0.86 -4.21 -0.73
CA TRP A 147 1.88 -4.57 0.24
C TRP A 147 1.38 -5.76 1.04
N GLN A 148 2.17 -6.82 1.14
CA GLN A 148 1.79 -8.04 1.84
C GLN A 148 2.95 -8.56 2.68
N LYS A 149 2.65 -8.94 3.93
CA LYS A 149 3.59 -9.64 4.79
C LYS A 149 3.82 -11.06 4.28
N VAL A 150 5.08 -11.49 4.27
CA VAL A 150 5.48 -12.86 3.96
C VAL A 150 5.43 -13.68 5.25
N HIS A 151 4.75 -14.83 5.22
CA HIS A 151 4.63 -15.77 6.34
C HIS A 151 5.60 -16.95 6.23
#